data_AF-A0A359CR76-F1
#
_entry.id   AF-A0A359CR76-F1
#
_cell.length_a   1.000
_cell.length_b   1.000
_cell.length_c   1.000
_cell.angle_alpha   90.00
_cell.angle_beta   90.00
_cell.angle_gamma   90.00
#
_symmetry.space_group_name_H-M   'P 1'
#
loop_
_entity.id
_entity.type
_entity.pdbx_description
1 polymer ?
#
loop_
_entity_poly.entity_id
_entity_poly.type
_entity_poly.pdbx_seq_one_letter_code
_entity_poly.pdbx_strand_id
1 'polypeptide(L)' 'MKANVNEVWELIDNLTLEEKRIIYKKMEQEISTKLLDILDKVNERAEKDPISLEEITKEVEDVRGNLNEED' A
#
# COMPACT_ATOMS: atom_id res chain seq x y z
N MET A 1 -22.65 -0.94 -15.91
CA MET A 1 -23.36 0.03 -15.05
C MET A 1 -22.32 0.87 -14.33
N LYS A 2 -22.27 2.19 -14.55
CA LYS A 2 -21.56 3.08 -13.63
C LYS A 2 -22.53 3.31 -12.47
N ALA A 3 -22.28 2.70 -11.31
CA ALA A 3 -22.96 3.13 -10.10
C ALA A 3 -22.61 4.62 -9.93
N ASN A 4 -23.62 5.47 -9.88
CA ASN A 4 -23.41 6.88 -9.63
C ASN A 4 -22.96 6.99 -8.17
N VAL A 5 -21.75 7.52 -7.93
CA VAL A 5 -21.21 7.68 -6.58
C VAL A 5 -22.21 8.42 -5.68
N ASN A 6 -23.04 9.30 -6.25
CA ASN A 6 -24.11 10.00 -5.53
C ASN A 6 -25.23 9.06 -5.05
N GLU A 7 -25.64 8.06 -5.83
CA GLU A 7 -26.67 7.09 -5.40
C GLU A 7 -26.17 6.24 -4.22
N VAL A 8 -24.87 5.94 -4.19
CA VAL A 8 -24.25 5.23 -3.07
C VAL A 8 -24.24 6.11 -1.81
N TRP A 9 -23.96 7.41 -1.95
CA TRP A 9 -24.03 8.35 -0.83
C TRP A 9 -25.44 8.50 -0.27
N GLU A 10 -26.46 8.63 -1.12
CA GLU A 10 -27.87 8.70 -0.67
C GLU A 10 -28.29 7.43 0.08
N LEU A 11 -27.85 6.25 -0.38
CA LEU A 11 -28.11 5.00 0.34
C LEU A 11 -27.42 4.98 1.70
N ILE A 12 -26.16 5.43 1.78
CA ILE A 12 -25.42 5.52 3.04
C ILE A 12 -26.12 6.48 4.02
N ASP A 13 -26.61 7.63 3.54
CA ASP A 13 -27.27 8.62 4.39
C ASP A 13 -28.53 8.06 5.06
N ASN A 14 -29.28 7.23 4.34
CA ASN A 14 -30.50 6.59 4.82
C ASN A 14 -30.27 5.41 5.78
N LEU A 15 -29.02 4.94 5.97
CA LEU A 15 -28.72 3.86 6.90
C LEU A 15 -28.84 4.31 8.36
N THR A 16 -29.29 3.39 9.20
CA THR A 16 -29.24 3.54 10.64
C THR A 16 -27.80 3.55 11.15
N LEU A 17 -27.61 4.06 12.37
CA LEU A 17 -26.28 4.10 13.00
C LEU A 17 -25.66 2.70 13.16
N GLU A 18 -26.49 1.69 13.44
CA GLU A 18 -26.02 0.31 13.60
C GLU A 18 -25.56 -0.29 12.26
N GLU A 19 -26.31 -0.06 11.18
CA GLU A 19 -25.91 -0.50 9.84
C GLU A 19 -24.61 0.18 9.38
N LYS A 20 -24.49 1.49 9.62
CA LYS A 20 -23.23 2.23 9.37
C LYS A 20 -22.07 1.60 10.13
N ARG A 21 -22.27 1.26 11.41
CA ARG A 21 -21.25 0.62 12.24
C ARG A 21 -20.80 -0.73 11.69
N ILE A 22 -21.73 -1.56 11.23
CA ILE A 22 -21.43 -2.86 10.61
C ILE A 22 -20.59 -2.67 9.35
N ILE A 23 -20.97 -1.71 8.48
CA ILE A 23 -20.24 -1.43 7.24
C ILE A 23 -18.82 -0.94 7.56
N TYR A 24 -18.66 0.04 8.44
CA TYR A 24 -17.34 0.55 8.81
C TYR A 24 -16.45 -0.54 9.39
N LYS A 25 -17.00 -1.41 10.25
CA LYS A 25 -16.24 -2.54 10.81
C LYS A 25 -15.79 -3.52 9.72
N LYS A 26 -16.62 -3.81 8.73
CA LYS A 26 -16.23 -4.64 7.58
C LYS A 26 -15.15 -3.97 6.73
N MET A 27 -15.27 -2.67 6.46
CA MET A 27 -14.26 -1.91 5.72
C MET A 27 -12.92 -1.90 6.45
N GLU A 28 -12.93 -1.67 7.76
CA GLU A 28 -11.74 -1.74 8.61
C GLU A 28 -11.07 -3.11 8.50
N GLN A 29 -11.83 -4.20 8.67
CA GLN A 29 -11.32 -5.56 8.55
C GLN A 29 -10.70 -5.85 7.18
N GLU A 30 -11.34 -5.39 6.10
CA GLU A 30 -10.84 -5.60 4.75
C GLU A 30 -9.55 -4.81 4.49
N ILE A 31 -9.48 -3.55 4.95
CA ILE A 31 -8.28 -2.72 4.86
C ILE A 31 -7.13 -3.37 5.64
N SER A 32 -7.37 -3.77 6.90
CA SER A 32 -6.37 -4.44 7.72
C SER A 32 -5.86 -5.72 7.06
N THR A 33 -6.74 -6.53 6.49
CA THR A 33 -6.36 -7.77 5.80
C THR A 33 -5.47 -7.48 4.58
N LYS A 34 -5.82 -6.48 3.77
CA LYS A 34 -5.01 -6.09 2.60
C LYS A 34 -3.65 -5.52 3.00
N LEU A 35 -3.58 -4.73 4.08
CA LEU A 35 -2.33 -4.18 4.57
C LEU A 35 -1.40 -5.28 5.10
N LEU A 36 -1.95 -6.29 5.78
CA LEU A 36 -1.19 -7.46 6.21
C LEU A 36 -0.63 -8.25 5.02
N ASP A 37 -1.43 -8.50 3.98
CA ASP A 37 -0.97 -9.18 2.76
C ASP A 37 0.16 -8.41 2.03
N ILE A 38 0.09 -7.06 2.04
CA ILE A 38 1.18 -6.23 1.51
C ILE A 38 2.45 -6.38 2.37
N LEU A 39 2.29 -6.34 3.69
CA LEU A 39 3.42 -6.49 4.61
C LEU A 39 4.10 -7.85 4.46
N ASP A 40 3.32 -8.93 4.36
CA ASP A 40 3.83 -10.29 4.17
C ASP A 40 4.63 -10.39 2.86
N LYS A 41 4.11 -9.85 1.75
CA LYS A 41 4.82 -9.81 0.47
C LYS A 41 6.13 -9.01 0.53
N VAL A 42 6.14 -7.90 1.25
CA VAL A 42 7.36 -7.09 1.44
C VAL A 42 8.39 -7.87 2.24
N ASN A 43 7.97 -8.55 3.31
CA ASN A 43 8.85 -9.38 4.13
C ASN A 43 9.40 -10.57 3.34
N GLU A 44 8.56 -11.32 2.61
CA GLU A 44 9.00 -12.42 1.75
C GLU A 44 10.04 -11.96 0.72
N ARG A 45 9.84 -10.77 0.12
CA ARG A 45 10.80 -10.20 -0.82
C ARG A 45 12.11 -9.83 -0.13
N ALA A 46 12.05 -9.23 1.06
CA ALA A 46 13.23 -8.86 1.83
C ALA A 46 14.03 -10.09 2.29
N GLU A 47 13.36 -11.20 2.60
CA GLU A 47 14.01 -12.47 2.95
C GLU A 47 14.62 -13.17 1.73
N LYS A 48 13.93 -13.13 0.58
CA LYS A 48 14.37 -13.80 -0.64
C LYS A 48 15.54 -13.11 -1.32
N ASP A 49 15.47 -11.78 -1.40
CA ASP A 49 16.48 -10.94 -2.04
C ASP A 49 16.99 -9.91 -1.00
N PRO A 50 17.73 -10.36 0.02
CA PRO A 50 18.26 -9.48 1.05
C PRO A 50 19.35 -8.59 0.42
N ILE A 51 19.07 -7.31 0.30
CA ILE A 51 20.05 -6.33 -0.18
C ILE A 51 20.91 -5.90 1.01
N SER A 52 22.22 -6.10 0.90
CA SER A 52 23.18 -5.65 1.90
C SER A 52 23.43 -4.14 1.80
N LEU A 53 23.83 -3.52 2.92
CA LEU A 53 24.28 -2.12 2.92
C LEU A 53 25.49 -1.91 1.99
N GLU A 54 26.27 -2.94 1.76
CA GLU A 54 27.45 -2.92 0.90
C GLU A 54 27.06 -2.88 -0.58
N GLU A 55 26.04 -3.64 -0.99
CA GLU A 55 25.43 -3.55 -2.32
C GLU A 55 24.78 -2.18 -2.56
N ILE A 56 24.08 -1.63 -1.56
CA ILE A 56 23.51 -0.26 -1.63
C ILE A 56 24.63 0.77 -1.79
N THR A 57 25.69 0.65 -1.00
CA THR A 57 26.83 1.58 -1.03
C THR A 57 27.50 1.56 -2.40
N LYS A 58 27.68 0.37 -2.97
CA LYS A 58 28.26 0.20 -4.31
C LYS A 58 27.41 0.85 -5.40
N GLU A 59 26.10 0.65 -5.39
CA GLU A 59 25.20 1.28 -6.38
C GLU A 59 25.21 2.82 -6.27
N VAL A 60 25.25 3.35 -5.04
CA VAL A 60 25.37 4.80 -4.81
C VAL A 60 26.70 5.36 -5.30
N GLU A 61 27.81 4.63 -5.09
CA GLU A 61 29.13 5.00 -5.59
C GLU A 61 29.20 4.93 -7.12
N ASP A 62 28.61 3.92 -7.75
CA ASP A 62 28.54 3.80 -9.21
C ASP A 62 27.76 4.97 -9.83
N VAL A 63 26.62 5.37 -9.24
CA VAL A 63 25.85 6.54 -9.69
C VAL A 63 26.64 7.84 -9.50
N ARG A 64 27.34 7.99 -8.35
CA ARG A 64 28.20 9.16 -8.10
C ARG A 64 29.40 9.22 -9.04
N GLY A 65 30.00 8.08 -9.36
CA GLY A 65 31.10 7.97 -10.32
C GLY A 65 30.67 8.45 -11.70
N ASN A 66 29.53 7.96 -12.19
CA ASN A 66 28.98 8.36 -13.50
C ASN A 66 28.67 9.86 -13.59
N LEU A 67 28.19 10.48 -12.50
CA LEU A 67 27.95 11.93 -12.46
C LEU A 67 29.22 12.77 -12.51
N ASN A 68 30.37 12.22 -12.11
CA ASN A 68 31.65 12.92 -12.13
C ASN A 68 32.46 12.68 -13.43
N GLU A 69 32.03 11.73 -14.27
CA GLU A 69 32.65 11.45 -15.59
C GLU A 69 32.00 12.25 -16.74
N GLU A 70 30.88 12.94 -16.49
CA GLU A 70 30.17 13.79 -17.45
C GLU A 70 30.57 15.29 -17.38
N ASP A 71 31.50 15.68 -16.50
CA ASP A 71 32.11 17.02 -16.38
C ASP A 71 33.57 17.05 -16.89
#